data_AF-A0A933R783-F1
#
_entry.id   AF-A0A933R783-F1
#
_cell.length_a   1.000
_cell.length_b   1.000
_cell.length_c   1.000
_cell.angle_alpha   90.00
_cell.angle_beta   90.00
_cell.angle_gamma   90.00
#
_symmetry.space_group_name_H-M   'P 1'
#
loop_
_entity.id
_entity.type
_entity.pdbx_description
1 polymer ?
#
loop_
_entity_poly.entity_id
_entity_poly.type
_entity_poly.pdbx_seq_one_letter_code
_entity_poly.pdbx_strand_id
1 'polypeptide(L)'
;MSQFIQNLRIKVSEIKPRNLVYPGIISLFIIVTGVLFSFSTQFIAKNINTAFSGDTSSESSALNMTNYTLVAKKLGISTESKKNAVVEPASVASSSPASAETSQILDKKSITISILNSTTKSGVATALSQALLSAGFSKATTGNEKKQRDTTTVTIKKSSASLSDALLEEVRKIYPNATANTTGESASFDATIIIGTE
;
A
#
# COMPACT_ATOMS: atom_id res chain seq x y z
N MET A 1 -57.27 -31.59 7.38
CA MET A 1 -56.62 -30.26 7.38
C MET A 1 -56.14 -29.99 8.79
N SER A 2 -54.82 -29.85 8.99
CA SER A 2 -54.19 -29.85 10.33
C SER A 2 -54.73 -28.73 11.21
N GLN A 3 -55.06 -29.03 12.48
CA GLN A 3 -55.52 -28.02 13.47
C GLN A 3 -54.53 -26.85 13.62
N PHE A 4 -53.26 -27.09 13.34
CA PHE A 4 -52.22 -26.06 13.29
C PHE A 4 -52.53 -24.95 12.26
N ILE A 5 -53.02 -25.33 11.08
CA ILE A 5 -53.32 -24.39 9.98
C ILE A 5 -54.58 -23.56 10.31
N GLN A 6 -55.56 -24.16 10.99
CA GLN A 6 -56.76 -23.43 11.42
C GLN A 6 -56.45 -22.42 12.53
N ASN A 7 -55.61 -22.81 13.51
CA ASN A 7 -55.18 -21.93 14.59
C ASN A 7 -54.32 -20.76 14.09
N LEU A 8 -53.48 -20.97 13.06
CA LEU A 8 -52.75 -19.87 12.41
C LEU A 8 -53.70 -18.89 11.70
N ARG A 9 -54.71 -19.40 10.98
CA ARG A 9 -55.64 -18.56 10.23
C ARG A 9 -56.46 -17.62 11.14
N ILE A 10 -56.92 -18.14 12.28
CA ILE A 10 -57.69 -17.36 13.25
C ILE A 10 -56.82 -16.27 13.88
N LYS A 11 -55.60 -16.62 14.32
CA LYS A 11 -54.65 -15.66 14.90
C LYS A 11 -54.25 -14.53 13.95
N VAL A 12 -54.09 -14.82 12.65
CA VAL A 12 -53.72 -13.78 11.65
C VAL A 12 -54.89 -12.83 11.38
N SER A 13 -56.14 -13.29 11.46
CA SER A 13 -57.33 -12.47 11.21
C SER A 13 -57.68 -11.48 12.33
N GLU A 14 -57.16 -11.69 13.54
CA GLU A 14 -57.42 -10.84 14.71
C GLU A 14 -56.47 -9.63 14.80
N ILE A 15 -55.43 -9.60 13.96
CA ILE A 15 -54.41 -8.55 13.97
C ILE A 15 -54.91 -7.34 13.19
N LYS A 16 -55.16 -6.23 13.89
CA LYS A 16 -55.46 -4.95 13.24
C LYS A 16 -54.28 -4.51 12.36
N PRO A 17 -54.48 -4.09 11.10
CA PRO A 17 -53.40 -3.77 10.17
C PRO A 17 -52.47 -2.65 10.67
N ARG A 18 -53.00 -1.73 11.49
CA ARG A 18 -52.22 -0.65 12.13
C ARG A 18 -51.11 -1.17 13.06
N ASN A 19 -51.30 -2.33 13.69
CA ASN A 19 -50.31 -2.93 14.58
C ASN A 19 -49.23 -3.72 13.83
N LEU A 20 -49.42 -3.95 12.53
CA LEU A 20 -48.48 -4.67 11.66
C LEU A 20 -47.50 -3.73 10.93
N VAL A 21 -47.77 -2.42 10.93
CA VAL A 21 -46.96 -1.41 10.22
C VAL A 21 -45.54 -1.34 10.78
N TYR A 22 -45.38 -1.18 12.10
CA TYR A 22 -44.08 -1.10 12.76
C TYR A 22 -43.23 -2.38 12.61
N PRO A 23 -43.72 -3.59 12.94
CA PRO A 23 -42.93 -4.81 12.73
C PRO A 23 -42.66 -5.08 11.25
N GLY A 24 -43.55 -4.65 10.34
CA GLY A 24 -43.34 -4.72 8.89
C GLY A 24 -42.19 -3.84 8.42
N ILE A 25 -42.14 -2.58 8.87
CA ILE A 25 -41.04 -1.65 8.56
C ILE A 25 -39.71 -2.18 9.12
N ILE A 26 -39.72 -2.72 10.35
CA ILE A 26 -38.52 -3.30 10.97
C ILE A 26 -38.04 -4.52 10.18
N SER A 27 -38.94 -5.43 9.78
CA SER A 27 -38.60 -6.56 8.91
C SER A 27 -38.02 -6.09 7.57
N LEU A 28 -38.63 -5.10 6.94
CA LEU A 28 -38.12 -4.52 5.69
C LEU A 28 -36.70 -3.98 5.89
N PHE A 29 -36.45 -3.25 6.98
CA PHE A 29 -35.14 -2.69 7.27
C PHE A 29 -34.07 -3.76 7.49
N ILE A 30 -34.41 -4.85 8.19
CA ILE A 30 -33.51 -5.99 8.37
C ILE A 30 -33.19 -6.65 7.02
N ILE A 31 -34.19 -6.85 6.16
CA ILE A 31 -34.01 -7.43 4.83
C ILE A 31 -33.10 -6.53 3.98
N VAL A 32 -33.37 -5.23 3.93
CA VAL A 32 -32.56 -4.25 3.19
C VAL A 32 -31.12 -4.23 3.69
N THR A 33 -30.93 -4.22 5.02
CA THR A 33 -29.60 -4.25 5.65
C THR A 33 -28.86 -5.54 5.29
N GLY A 34 -29.52 -6.69 5.35
CA GLY A 34 -28.95 -7.98 4.96
C GLY A 34 -28.52 -8.01 3.49
N VAL A 35 -29.37 -7.50 2.59
CA VAL A 35 -29.04 -7.39 1.16
C VAL A 35 -27.83 -6.48 0.94
N LEU A 36 -27.81 -5.28 1.54
CA LEU A 36 -26.67 -4.36 1.43
C LEU A 36 -25.37 -4.97 1.97
N PHE A 37 -25.45 -5.71 3.07
CA PHE A 37 -24.32 -6.43 3.65
C PHE A 37 -23.80 -7.52 2.70
N SER A 38 -24.69 -8.31 2.09
CA SER A 38 -24.33 -9.31 1.08
C SER A 38 -23.68 -8.69 -0.16
N PHE A 39 -24.22 -7.57 -0.66
CA PHE A 39 -23.61 -6.84 -1.78
C PHE A 39 -22.22 -6.31 -1.42
N SER A 40 -22.08 -5.76 -0.22
CA SER A 40 -20.79 -5.25 0.28
C SER A 40 -19.77 -6.38 0.39
N THR A 41 -20.11 -7.49 1.03
CA THR A 41 -19.21 -8.66 1.14
C THR A 41 -18.81 -9.21 -0.23
N GLN A 42 -19.73 -9.31 -1.19
CA GLN A 42 -19.38 -9.69 -2.56
C GLN A 42 -18.46 -8.69 -3.26
N PHE A 43 -18.68 -7.38 -3.07
CA PHE A 43 -17.84 -6.34 -3.64
C PHE A 43 -16.41 -6.37 -3.08
N ILE A 44 -16.27 -6.49 -1.76
CA ILE A 44 -14.96 -6.65 -1.11
C ILE A 44 -14.30 -7.94 -1.61
N ALA A 45 -15.02 -9.06 -1.63
CA ALA A 45 -14.47 -10.35 -2.07
C ALA A 45 -13.99 -10.30 -3.53
N LYS A 46 -14.76 -9.67 -4.43
CA LYS A 46 -14.36 -9.49 -5.83
C LYS A 46 -13.14 -8.59 -5.96
N ASN A 47 -13.09 -7.46 -5.26
CA ASN A 47 -11.95 -6.54 -5.34
C ASN A 47 -10.67 -7.15 -4.73
N ILE A 48 -10.79 -7.86 -3.61
CA ILE A 48 -9.69 -8.63 -3.03
C ILE A 48 -9.26 -9.70 -4.02
N ASN A 49 -10.19 -10.51 -4.51
CA ASN A 49 -9.85 -11.56 -5.47
C ASN A 49 -9.20 -10.98 -6.74
N THR A 50 -9.62 -9.83 -7.25
CA THR A 50 -8.98 -9.16 -8.38
C THR A 50 -7.61 -8.57 -8.02
N ALA A 51 -7.43 -8.03 -6.82
CA ALA A 51 -6.15 -7.50 -6.36
C ALA A 51 -5.10 -8.60 -6.10
N PHE A 52 -5.54 -9.80 -5.73
CA PHE A 52 -4.67 -10.94 -5.44
C PHE A 52 -4.60 -12.00 -6.54
N SER A 53 -5.60 -12.05 -7.43
CA SER A 53 -5.52 -12.74 -8.72
C SER A 53 -4.83 -11.79 -9.70
N GLY A 54 -3.54 -11.54 -9.49
CA GLY A 54 -2.71 -10.85 -10.48
C GLY A 54 -2.93 -11.48 -11.86
N ASP A 55 -2.96 -10.64 -12.90
CA ASP A 55 -3.23 -11.02 -14.29
C ASP A 55 -2.65 -12.40 -14.65
N THR A 56 -3.50 -13.43 -14.58
CA THR A 56 -3.24 -14.74 -15.19
C THR A 56 -3.59 -14.73 -16.66
N SER A 57 -3.71 -13.55 -17.28
CA SER A 57 -3.50 -13.35 -18.71
C SER A 57 -2.01 -13.16 -18.97
N SER A 58 -1.29 -14.28 -19.13
CA SER A 58 -0.13 -14.49 -20.01
C SER A 58 0.98 -13.44 -20.22
N GLU A 59 1.09 -12.40 -19.39
CA GLU A 59 2.24 -11.48 -19.38
C GLU A 59 2.76 -11.27 -17.95
N SER A 60 2.75 -12.34 -17.15
CA SER A 60 3.62 -12.40 -15.99
C SER A 60 5.05 -12.22 -16.47
N SER A 61 5.82 -11.44 -15.72
CA SER A 61 7.24 -11.20 -15.93
C SER A 61 8.02 -12.52 -15.88
N ALA A 62 7.96 -13.31 -16.95
CA ALA A 62 8.90 -14.36 -17.21
C ALA A 62 10.23 -13.64 -17.47
N LEU A 63 11.03 -13.52 -16.41
CA LEU A 63 12.44 -13.18 -16.50
C LEU A 63 12.98 -13.86 -17.75
N ASN A 64 13.35 -13.05 -18.75
CA ASN A 64 13.79 -13.53 -20.05
C ASN A 64 15.16 -14.20 -19.83
N MET A 65 15.11 -15.48 -19.45
CA MET A 65 16.22 -16.23 -18.89
C MET A 65 17.39 -16.32 -19.88
N THR A 66 17.08 -16.24 -21.17
CA THR A 66 18.00 -16.13 -22.30
C THR A 66 18.81 -14.84 -22.28
N ASN A 67 18.17 -13.69 -22.00
CA ASN A 67 18.89 -12.42 -21.86
C ASN A 67 19.75 -12.41 -20.58
N TYR A 68 19.23 -12.97 -19.48
CA TYR A 68 19.98 -13.04 -18.22
C TYR A 68 21.23 -13.92 -18.32
N THR A 69 21.14 -15.09 -18.98
CA THR A 69 22.28 -15.98 -19.21
C THR A 69 23.34 -15.37 -20.14
N LEU A 70 22.93 -14.58 -21.14
CA LEU A 70 23.85 -13.86 -22.02
C LEU A 70 24.64 -12.77 -21.28
N VAL A 71 23.96 -12.04 -20.40
CA VAL A 71 24.55 -10.99 -19.56
C VAL A 71 25.47 -11.60 -18.50
N ALA A 72 25.04 -12.67 -17.81
CA ALA A 72 25.87 -13.39 -16.84
C ALA A 72 27.14 -13.97 -17.49
N LYS A 73 27.05 -14.52 -18.70
CA LYS A 73 28.20 -15.01 -19.47
C LYS A 73 29.15 -13.89 -19.90
N LYS A 74 28.64 -12.71 -20.27
CA LYS A 74 29.46 -11.52 -20.57
C LYS A 74 30.11 -10.92 -19.32
N LEU A 75 29.49 -11.06 -18.16
CA LEU A 75 29.98 -10.60 -16.86
C LEU A 75 30.92 -11.61 -16.16
N GLY A 76 31.16 -12.79 -16.75
CA GLY A 76 32.06 -13.81 -16.19
C GLY A 76 31.56 -14.44 -14.88
N ILE A 77 30.26 -14.32 -14.57
CA ILE A 77 29.69 -14.87 -13.33
C ILE A 77 29.40 -16.35 -13.56
N SER A 78 30.21 -17.23 -12.97
CA SER A 78 29.99 -18.68 -13.01
C SER A 78 28.78 -19.04 -12.15
N THR A 79 27.71 -19.55 -12.77
CA THR A 79 26.49 -19.99 -12.09
C THR A 79 26.63 -21.41 -11.54
N GLU A 80 27.71 -21.68 -10.80
CA GLU A 80 27.80 -22.91 -9.99
C GLU A 80 27.50 -22.61 -8.53
N SER A 81 26.43 -23.24 -8.05
CA SER A 81 25.93 -23.18 -6.68
C SER A 81 27.00 -23.66 -5.70
N LYS A 82 27.64 -22.72 -4.98
CA LYS A 82 28.66 -23.04 -3.97
C LYS A 82 28.00 -23.57 -2.70
N LYS A 83 28.07 -24.89 -2.54
CA LYS A 83 27.80 -25.66 -1.33
C LYS A 83 28.56 -25.08 -0.13
N ASN A 84 27.83 -24.86 0.95
CA ASN A 84 28.27 -24.33 2.24
C ASN A 84 29.48 -25.12 2.79
N ALA A 85 30.58 -24.43 3.08
CA ALA A 85 31.71 -24.96 3.84
C ALA A 85 31.95 -24.04 5.05
N VAL A 86 31.72 -24.59 6.24
CA VAL A 86 32.04 -24.00 7.55
C VAL A 86 33.56 -23.98 7.71
N VAL A 87 34.13 -22.84 8.06
CA VAL A 87 35.54 -22.71 8.47
C VAL A 87 35.63 -21.92 9.77
N GLU A 88 36.38 -22.48 10.70
CA GLU A 88 36.74 -22.09 12.07
C GLU A 88 37.46 -20.71 12.14
N PRO A 89 37.36 -19.96 13.25
CA PRO A 89 37.92 -18.61 13.33
C PRO A 89 39.42 -18.61 13.70
N ALA A 90 40.27 -18.12 12.80
CA ALA A 90 41.67 -17.81 13.08
C ALA A 90 41.91 -16.30 13.13
N SER A 91 42.40 -15.88 14.31
CA SER A 91 43.29 -14.75 14.66
C SER A 91 43.33 -13.49 13.78
N VAL A 92 43.05 -12.36 14.44
CA VAL A 92 43.08 -10.98 13.95
C VAL A 92 44.49 -10.51 13.55
N ALA A 93 44.63 -10.02 12.32
CA ALA A 93 45.70 -9.11 11.93
C ALA A 93 45.08 -7.83 11.35
N SER A 94 45.37 -6.72 12.02
CA SER A 94 44.95 -5.36 11.70
C SER A 94 45.46 -4.95 10.31
N SER A 95 44.54 -4.73 9.38
CA SER A 95 44.78 -3.89 8.20
C SER A 95 43.58 -2.97 8.04
N SER A 96 43.88 -1.67 7.97
CA SER A 96 42.95 -0.57 7.84
C SER A 96 41.99 -0.80 6.66
N PRO A 97 40.65 -0.76 6.85
CA PRO A 97 39.74 -0.84 5.72
C PRO A 97 39.75 0.50 4.98
N ALA A 98 40.33 0.49 3.78
CA ALA A 98 39.96 1.43 2.73
C ALA A 98 38.44 1.35 2.57
N SER A 99 37.77 2.49 2.76
CA SER A 99 36.33 2.65 2.73
C SER A 99 35.79 2.22 1.36
N ALA A 100 35.42 0.95 1.24
CA ALA A 100 34.56 0.48 0.17
C ALA A 100 33.20 1.11 0.40
N GLU A 101 32.88 2.17 -0.35
CA GLU A 101 31.53 2.67 -0.50
C GLU A 101 30.65 1.51 -0.94
N THR A 102 30.05 0.86 0.06
CA THR A 102 29.03 -0.14 -0.15
C THR A 102 27.84 0.68 -0.58
N SER A 103 27.69 0.84 -1.90
CA SER A 103 26.46 1.32 -2.50
C SER A 103 25.36 0.38 -2.01
N GLN A 104 24.72 0.74 -0.90
CA GLN A 104 23.54 0.04 -0.43
C GLN A 104 22.59 0.06 -1.62
N ILE A 105 22.29 -1.12 -2.14
CA ILE A 105 21.23 -1.30 -3.13
C ILE A 105 19.96 -0.98 -2.35
N LEU A 106 19.65 0.31 -2.32
CA LEU A 106 18.60 0.87 -1.52
C LEU A 106 17.32 0.48 -2.23
N ASP A 107 16.58 -0.49 -1.67
CA ASP A 107 15.37 -0.99 -2.29
C ASP A 107 14.24 0.04 -2.17
N LYS A 108 14.25 1.01 -3.09
CA LYS A 108 13.31 2.13 -3.15
C LYS A 108 11.85 1.69 -3.27
N LYS A 109 11.59 0.44 -3.68
CA LYS A 109 10.24 -0.11 -3.83
C LYS A 109 9.67 -0.71 -2.56
N SER A 110 10.50 -0.94 -1.54
CA SER A 110 10.09 -1.56 -0.27
C SER A 110 9.31 -0.63 0.66
N ILE A 111 9.40 0.70 0.48
CA ILE A 111 8.76 1.68 1.38
C ILE A 111 7.35 2.05 0.92
N THR A 112 6.45 2.32 1.85
CA THR A 112 5.14 2.90 1.56
C THR A 112 5.17 4.41 1.69
N ILE A 113 4.74 5.12 0.64
CA ILE A 113 4.78 6.58 0.59
C ILE A 113 3.34 7.12 0.56
N SER A 114 3.05 8.12 1.39
CA SER A 114 1.83 8.92 1.35
C SER A 114 2.15 10.35 0.96
N ILE A 115 1.38 10.94 0.05
CA ILE A 115 1.55 12.32 -0.41
C ILE A 115 0.24 13.06 -0.14
N LEU A 116 0.31 14.08 0.70
CA LEU A 116 -0.82 14.90 1.10
C LEU A 116 -0.66 16.29 0.50
N ASN A 117 -1.64 16.70 -0.30
CA ASN A 117 -1.70 18.03 -0.85
C ASN A 117 -2.30 19.00 0.17
N SER A 118 -1.53 19.98 0.64
CA SER A 118 -2.05 21.05 1.49
C SER A 118 -2.38 22.33 0.71
N THR A 119 -2.21 22.32 -0.62
CA THR A 119 -2.44 23.47 -1.50
C THR A 119 -3.87 23.50 -2.04
N THR A 120 -4.26 24.63 -2.65
CA THR A 120 -5.52 24.79 -3.39
C THR A 120 -5.46 24.26 -4.82
N LYS A 121 -4.29 23.82 -5.29
CA LYS A 121 -4.08 23.33 -6.65
C LYS A 121 -4.40 21.84 -6.73
N SER A 122 -5.33 21.47 -7.61
CA SER A 122 -5.67 20.07 -7.86
C SER A 122 -4.56 19.36 -8.64
N GLY A 123 -4.38 18.05 -8.40
CA GLY A 123 -3.47 17.19 -9.16
C GLY A 123 -1.98 17.26 -8.77
N VAL A 124 -1.62 18.14 -7.84
CA VAL A 124 -0.21 18.35 -7.43
C VAL A 124 0.39 17.12 -6.73
N ALA A 125 -0.36 16.49 -5.82
CA ALA A 125 0.06 15.24 -5.19
C ALA A 125 0.19 14.08 -6.18
N THR A 126 -0.67 14.05 -7.20
CA THR A 126 -0.61 13.03 -8.27
C THR A 126 0.62 13.22 -9.14
N ALA A 127 0.96 14.46 -9.50
CA ALA A 127 2.17 14.76 -10.25
C ALA A 127 3.44 14.32 -9.47
N LEU A 128 3.49 14.62 -8.17
CA LEU A 128 4.62 14.17 -7.33
C LEU A 128 4.67 12.63 -7.20
N SER A 129 3.52 11.97 -7.08
CA SER A 129 3.43 10.49 -7.06
C SER A 129 4.02 9.87 -8.33
N GLN A 130 3.70 10.44 -9.50
CA GLN A 130 4.24 9.98 -10.78
C GLN A 130 5.75 10.22 -10.90
N ALA A 131 6.25 11.35 -10.40
CA ALA A 131 7.68 11.65 -10.39
C ALA A 131 8.44 10.63 -9.53
N LEU A 132 7.94 10.33 -8.33
CA LEU A 132 8.54 9.33 -7.44
C LEU A 132 8.50 7.91 -8.04
N LEU A 133 7.39 7.55 -8.69
CA LEU A 133 7.28 6.27 -9.40
C LEU A 133 8.31 6.17 -10.54
N SER A 134 8.52 7.27 -11.28
CA SER A 134 9.52 7.35 -12.36
C SER A 134 10.96 7.27 -11.82
N ALA A 135 11.19 7.77 -10.60
CA ALA A 135 12.47 7.67 -9.89
C ALA A 135 12.73 6.28 -9.26
N GLY A 136 11.78 5.34 -9.40
CA GLY A 136 11.92 3.96 -8.96
C GLY A 136 11.37 3.67 -7.56
N PHE A 137 10.66 4.62 -6.95
CA PHE A 137 9.95 4.39 -5.68
C PHE A 137 8.64 3.61 -5.89
N SER A 138 8.08 3.10 -4.79
CA SER A 138 6.75 2.48 -4.82
C SER A 138 5.66 3.50 -5.18
N LYS A 139 4.49 3.00 -5.60
CA LYS A 139 3.33 3.84 -5.90
C LYS A 139 2.87 4.56 -4.63
N ALA A 140 3.02 5.88 -4.60
CA ALA A 140 2.62 6.69 -3.47
C ALA A 140 1.10 6.88 -3.41
N THR A 141 0.52 6.77 -2.21
CA THR A 141 -0.88 7.05 -1.94
C THR A 141 -1.08 8.56 -1.89
N THR A 142 -1.99 9.10 -2.70
CA THR A 142 -2.24 10.55 -2.74
C THR A 142 -3.50 10.91 -1.96
N GLY A 143 -3.48 12.04 -1.24
CA GLY A 143 -4.62 12.58 -0.53
C GLY A 143 -4.55 14.09 -0.38
N ASN A 144 -5.53 14.66 0.31
CA ASN A 144 -5.54 16.06 0.69
C ASN A 144 -5.29 16.18 2.20
N GLU A 145 -4.45 17.13 2.58
CA GLU A 145 -4.24 17.49 3.97
C GLU A 145 -5.39 18.38 4.45
N LYS A 146 -5.79 18.24 5.72
CA LYS A 146 -6.89 19.05 6.28
C LYS A 146 -6.46 20.49 6.60
N LYS A 147 -5.16 20.68 6.85
CA LYS A 147 -4.56 21.97 7.19
C LYS A 147 -3.60 22.39 6.08
N GLN A 148 -3.74 23.63 5.62
CA GLN A 148 -2.77 24.22 4.70
C GLN A 148 -1.43 24.39 5.41
N ARG A 149 -0.35 24.14 4.67
CA ARG A 149 1.02 24.38 5.13
C ARG A 149 1.76 25.23 4.13
N ASP A 150 2.61 26.10 4.63
CA ASP A 150 3.40 26.97 3.78
C ASP A 150 4.55 26.20 3.12
N THR A 151 5.18 25.27 3.85
CA THR A 151 6.39 24.56 3.39
C THR A 151 6.15 23.09 3.13
N THR A 152 6.79 22.56 2.08
CA THR A 152 6.78 21.12 1.77
C THR A 152 7.60 20.35 2.81
N THR A 153 6.97 19.38 3.47
CA THR A 153 7.60 18.58 4.52
C THR A 153 7.59 17.11 4.15
N VAL A 154 8.76 16.48 4.16
CA VAL A 154 8.95 15.04 3.98
C VAL A 154 9.17 14.42 5.36
N THR A 155 8.25 13.59 5.82
CA THR A 155 8.31 12.93 7.12
C THR A 155 8.59 11.45 6.92
N ILE A 156 9.66 10.91 7.48
CA ILE A 156 10.07 9.53 7.25
C ILE A 156 10.19 8.79 8.58
N LYS A 157 9.74 7.54 8.62
CA LYS A 157 9.93 6.69 9.80
C LYS A 157 11.41 6.46 10.06
N LYS A 158 11.78 6.40 11.33
CA LYS A 158 13.16 6.10 11.75
C LYS A 158 13.71 4.79 11.14
N SER A 159 12.87 3.77 10.97
CA SER A 159 13.22 2.50 10.33
C SER A 159 13.55 2.61 8.83
N SER A 160 13.10 3.68 8.18
CA SER A 160 13.33 3.97 6.75
C SER A 160 14.24 5.18 6.53
N ALA A 161 14.95 5.63 7.57
CA ALA A 161 15.83 6.80 7.51
C ALA A 161 16.93 6.67 6.43
N SER A 162 17.38 5.46 6.10
CA SER A 162 18.37 5.23 5.02
C SER A 162 17.89 5.72 3.65
N LEU A 163 16.58 5.88 3.45
CA LEU A 163 15.94 6.37 2.21
C LEU A 163 15.62 7.87 2.27
N SER A 164 15.91 8.56 3.38
CA SER A 164 15.53 9.97 3.54
C SER A 164 16.18 10.88 2.55
N ASP A 165 17.48 10.70 2.33
CA ASP A 165 18.26 11.59 1.49
C ASP A 165 17.87 11.40 0.02
N ALA A 166 17.75 10.14 -0.41
CA ALA A 166 17.29 9.81 -1.76
C ALA A 166 15.87 10.33 -2.05
N LEU A 167 14.96 10.25 -1.07
CA LEU A 167 13.60 10.75 -1.23
C LEU A 167 13.57 12.29 -1.22
N LEU A 168 14.32 12.92 -0.33
CA LEU A 168 14.40 14.36 -0.22
C LEU A 168 15.01 15.00 -1.48
N GLU A 169 16.07 14.42 -2.03
CA GLU A 169 16.68 14.87 -3.28
C GLU A 169 15.67 14.82 -4.44
N GLU A 170 14.87 13.75 -4.54
CA GLU A 170 13.85 13.65 -5.58
C GLU A 170 12.73 14.67 -5.40
N VAL A 171 12.28 14.89 -4.16
CA VAL A 171 11.27 15.91 -3.84
C VAL A 171 11.80 17.32 -4.10
N ARG A 172 13.08 17.59 -3.81
CA ARG A 172 13.73 18.90 -4.02
C ARG A 172 13.84 19.33 -5.47
N LYS A 173 13.86 18.39 -6.41
CA LYS A 173 13.79 18.70 -7.85
C LYS A 173 12.52 19.45 -8.22
N ILE A 174 11.42 19.21 -7.49
CA ILE A 174 10.11 19.81 -7.74
C ILE A 174 9.80 20.91 -6.71
N TYR A 175 10.23 20.71 -5.45
CA TYR A 175 10.00 21.62 -4.32
C TYR A 175 11.32 21.99 -3.64
N PRO A 176 12.01 23.06 -4.07
CA PRO A 176 13.37 23.36 -3.62
C PRO A 176 13.48 23.64 -2.11
N ASN A 177 12.42 24.12 -1.45
CA ASN A 177 12.43 24.37 0.00
C ASN A 177 11.93 23.18 0.84
N ALA A 178 11.84 21.99 0.25
CA ALA A 178 11.41 20.80 0.97
C ALA A 178 12.35 20.47 2.15
N THR A 179 11.73 20.21 3.31
CA THR A 179 12.42 19.83 4.55
C THR A 179 12.16 18.38 4.89
N ALA A 180 13.16 17.66 5.41
CA ALA A 180 12.99 16.29 5.90
C ALA A 180 12.92 16.26 7.43
N ASN A 181 11.93 15.55 7.96
CA ASN A 181 11.77 15.25 9.38
C ASN A 181 11.68 13.74 9.58
N THR A 182 12.13 13.27 10.72
CA THR A 182 11.90 11.88 11.14
C THR A 182 10.72 11.81 12.11
N THR A 183 9.90 10.77 11.97
CA THR A 183 8.80 10.49 12.89
C THR A 183 8.96 9.13 13.56
N GLY A 184 8.28 8.96 14.70
CA GLY A 184 8.25 7.70 15.43
C GLY A 184 7.57 6.59 14.64
N GLU A 185 7.77 5.34 15.06
CA GLU A 185 7.30 4.16 14.30
C GLU A 185 5.78 3.98 14.26
N SER A 186 5.04 4.80 14.99
CA SER A 186 3.57 4.78 15.03
C SER A 186 2.88 5.29 13.76
N ALA A 187 3.62 5.76 12.75
CA ALA A 187 3.03 6.25 11.51
C ALA A 187 2.47 5.11 10.63
N SER A 188 1.33 5.34 9.96
CA SER A 188 0.73 4.33 9.07
C SER A 188 1.52 4.09 7.77
N PHE A 189 2.39 5.02 7.38
CA PHE A 189 3.21 4.98 6.18
C PHE A 189 4.69 5.20 6.52
N ASP A 190 5.59 4.64 5.73
CA ASP A 190 7.03 4.74 5.97
C ASP A 190 7.59 6.11 5.60
N ALA A 191 6.99 6.76 4.59
CA ALA A 191 7.21 8.16 4.29
C ALA A 191 5.87 8.87 4.08
N THR A 192 5.76 10.10 4.58
CA THR A 192 4.62 10.99 4.39
C THR A 192 5.13 12.34 3.92
N ILE A 193 4.77 12.74 2.71
CA ILE A 193 5.14 14.02 2.11
C ILE A 193 3.91 14.92 2.16
N ILE A 194 4.02 16.09 2.79
CA ILE A 194 2.98 17.11 2.82
C ILE A 194 3.45 18.25 1.92
N ILE A 195 2.72 18.50 0.83
CA ILE A 195 3.05 19.53 -0.15
C ILE A 195 2.53 20.88 0.35
N GLY A 196 3.43 21.84 0.54
CA GLY A 196 3.11 23.20 0.97
C GLY A 196 2.78 24.14 -0.18
N THR A 197 2.23 25.31 0.13
CA THR A 197 1.82 26.32 -0.86
C THR A 197 2.94 27.16 -1.44
N GLU A 198 4.15 27.11 -0.86
CA GLU A 198 5.42 27.80 -1.26
C GLU A 198 5.32 28.92 -2.31
#